data_AF-A0A2G2PGS1-F1
#
_entry.id   AF-A0A2G2PGS1-F1
#
_cell.length_a   1.000
_cell.length_b   1.000
_cell.length_c   1.000
_cell.angle_alpha   90.00
_cell.angle_beta   90.00
_cell.angle_gamma   90.00
#
_symmetry.space_group_name_H-M   'P 1'
#
loop_
_entity.id
_entity.type
_entity.pdbx_description
1 polymer ?
#
loop_
_entity_poly.entity_id
_entity_poly.type
_entity_poly.pdbx_seq_one_letter_code
_entity_poly.pdbx_strand_id
1 'polypeptide(L)'
;MKKPNFVSHYLVLSDLLENVDVRAKSDIIFYLTGRIENVKCDIKSKGVEFVEDATKESTYSHYKPYILVATTDNLYKAKELLKSYATDEVLSFLEQKPNIDIVNHEEVQGSY
;
A
#
# COMPACT_ATOMS: atom_id res chain seq x y z
N MET A 1 -16.60 -6.17 -11.76
CA MET A 1 -15.39 -6.97 -12.06
C MET A 1 -14.83 -7.56 -10.78
N LYS A 2 -14.30 -8.78 -10.85
CA LYS A 2 -13.52 -9.36 -9.74
C LYS A 2 -12.19 -8.61 -9.64
N LYS A 3 -11.67 -8.46 -8.41
CA LYS A 3 -10.36 -7.86 -8.18
C LYS A 3 -9.28 -8.84 -8.65
N PRO A 4 -8.36 -8.43 -9.55
CA PRO A 4 -7.23 -9.25 -9.94
C PRO A 4 -6.35 -9.62 -8.76
N ASN A 5 -5.61 -10.73 -8.91
CA ASN A 5 -4.57 -11.08 -7.96
C ASN A 5 -3.50 -9.98 -7.92
N PHE A 6 -2.82 -9.85 -6.78
CA PHE A 6 -1.71 -8.91 -6.59
C PHE A 6 -2.01 -7.40 -6.69
N VAL A 7 -3.24 -6.95 -6.97
CA VAL A 7 -3.60 -5.51 -6.92
C VAL A 7 -3.19 -4.86 -5.59
N SER A 8 -3.45 -5.53 -4.45
CA SER A 8 -3.02 -5.02 -3.14
C SER A 8 -1.50 -5.01 -2.98
N HIS A 9 -0.77 -5.94 -3.61
CA HIS A 9 0.68 -5.99 -3.53
C HIS A 9 1.31 -4.86 -4.35
N TYR A 10 0.79 -4.64 -5.56
CA TYR A 10 1.16 -3.51 -6.40
C TYR A 10 0.96 -2.17 -5.67
N LEU A 11 -0.25 -1.95 -5.15
CA LEU A 11 -0.62 -0.70 -4.49
C LEU A 11 0.18 -0.43 -3.21
N VAL A 12 0.34 -1.44 -2.34
CA VAL A 12 1.15 -1.31 -1.12
C VAL A 12 2.61 -1.04 -1.44
N LEU A 13 3.21 -1.78 -2.38
CA LEU A 13 4.62 -1.58 -2.74
C LEU A 13 4.86 -0.24 -3.43
N SER A 14 3.93 0.22 -4.27
CA SER A 14 3.99 1.53 -4.94
C SER A 14 3.97 2.66 -3.91
N ASP A 15 3.00 2.64 -2.98
CA ASP A 15 2.91 3.64 -1.92
C ASP A 15 4.16 3.66 -1.02
N LEU A 16 4.68 2.48 -0.65
CA LEU A 16 5.89 2.39 0.17
C LEU A 16 7.12 2.95 -0.54
N LEU A 17 7.23 2.77 -1.86
CA LEU A 17 8.28 3.39 -2.68
C LEU A 17 8.17 4.92 -2.73
N GLU A 18 6.96 5.46 -2.57
CA GLU A 18 6.68 6.90 -2.50
C GLU A 18 6.71 7.45 -1.06
N ASN A 19 7.09 6.62 -0.07
CA ASN A 19 7.04 6.94 1.37
C ASN A 19 5.65 7.35 1.88
N VAL A 20 4.59 6.86 1.23
CA VAL A 20 3.20 7.04 1.65
C VAL A 20 2.89 6.04 2.77
N ASP A 21 2.27 6.53 3.85
CA ASP A 21 1.79 5.65 4.91
C ASP A 21 0.59 4.82 4.40
N VAL A 22 0.86 3.57 4.04
CA VAL A 22 -0.15 2.61 3.57
C VAL A 22 -1.23 2.30 4.60
N ARG A 23 -1.02 2.62 5.89
CA ARG A 23 -2.00 2.45 6.96
C ARG A 23 -2.86 3.70 7.17
N ALA A 24 -2.49 4.85 6.59
CA ALA A 24 -3.29 6.07 6.64
C ALA A 24 -4.55 6.00 5.74
N LYS A 25 -4.56 5.11 4.75
CA LYS A 25 -5.72 4.89 3.88
C LYS A 25 -6.72 3.97 4.60
N SER A 26 -7.67 4.56 5.34
CA SER A 26 -8.76 3.87 6.05
C SER A 26 -9.51 2.90 5.14
N ASP A 27 -9.30 1.59 5.29
CA ASP A 27 -10.07 0.45 4.74
C ASP A 27 -10.81 0.72 3.40
N ILE A 28 -10.13 1.39 2.46
CA ILE A 28 -10.60 1.49 1.08
C ILE A 28 -10.41 0.08 0.51
N ILE A 29 -11.28 -0.34 -0.42
CA ILE A 29 -11.44 -1.66 -1.08
C ILE A 29 -10.12 -2.43 -1.42
N PHE A 30 -8.97 -1.77 -1.35
CA PHE A 30 -7.64 -2.30 -1.65
C PHE A 30 -6.71 -2.54 -0.45
N TYR A 31 -6.92 -1.86 0.67
CA TYR A 31 -6.02 -1.82 1.83
C TYR A 31 -6.74 -2.30 3.09
N LEU A 32 -7.24 -3.54 3.09
CA LEU A 32 -7.68 -4.14 4.35
C LEU A 32 -6.45 -4.26 5.25
N THR A 33 -6.48 -3.60 6.40
CA THR A 33 -5.35 -3.49 7.34
C THR A 33 -4.75 -4.86 7.70
N GLY A 34 -5.59 -5.89 7.88
CA GLY A 34 -5.14 -7.27 8.12
C GLY A 34 -4.49 -7.96 6.90
N ARG A 35 -4.77 -7.50 5.68
CA ARG A 35 -4.10 -7.98 4.45
C ARG A 35 -2.77 -7.27 4.21
N ILE A 36 -2.59 -6.05 4.70
CA ILE A 36 -1.32 -5.32 4.55
C ILE A 36 -0.18 -6.10 5.21
N GLU A 37 -0.43 -6.72 6.37
CA GLU A 37 0.58 -7.56 7.03
C GLU A 37 0.97 -8.77 6.16
N ASN A 38 -0.02 -9.47 5.62
CA ASN A 38 0.23 -10.62 4.75
C ASN A 38 0.96 -10.23 3.46
N VAL A 39 0.58 -9.09 2.86
CA VAL A 39 1.24 -8.53 1.67
C VAL A 39 2.69 -8.18 1.98
N LYS A 40 2.97 -7.56 3.13
CA LYS A 40 4.35 -7.28 3.57
C LYS A 40 5.15 -8.55 3.80
N CYS A 41 4.57 -9.56 4.45
CA CYS A 41 5.22 -10.86 4.63
C CYS A 41 5.57 -11.51 3.27
N ASP A 42 4.67 -11.47 2.28
CA ASP A 42 4.95 -11.94 0.92
C ASP A 42 6.11 -11.15 0.28
N ILE A 43 6.04 -9.82 0.29
CA ILE A 43 7.07 -8.97 -0.30
C ILE A 43 8.44 -9.18 0.39
N LYS A 44 8.45 -9.34 1.72
CA LYS A 44 9.65 -9.64 2.49
C LYS A 44 10.23 -11.01 2.14
N SER A 45 9.39 -12.01 1.94
CA SER A 45 9.82 -13.34 1.47
C SER A 45 10.46 -13.30 0.07
N LYS A 46 10.14 -12.26 -0.72
CA LYS A 46 10.75 -11.98 -2.03
C LYS A 46 12.00 -11.11 -1.96
N GLY A 47 12.51 -10.84 -0.75
CA GLY A 47 13.80 -10.20 -0.53
C GLY A 47 13.78 -8.68 -0.47
N VAL A 48 12.60 -8.06 -0.30
CA VAL A 48 12.48 -6.61 -0.07
C VAL A 48 12.35 -6.34 1.42
N GLU A 49 13.18 -5.45 1.94
CA GLU A 49 13.28 -5.14 3.36
C GLU A 49 12.50 -3.88 3.75
N PHE A 50 11.88 -3.95 4.93
CA PHE A 50 11.11 -2.87 5.54
C PHE A 50 11.50 -2.71 7.01
N VAL A 51 11.37 -1.49 7.51
CA VAL A 51 11.52 -1.14 8.93
C VAL A 51 10.25 -0.45 9.43
N GLU A 52 9.98 -0.56 10.72
CA GLU A 52 8.93 0.23 11.36
C GLU A 52 9.43 1.65 11.60
N ASP A 53 8.63 2.64 11.22
CA ASP A 53 8.86 4.03 11.54
C ASP A 53 8.55 4.26 13.02
N ALA A 54 9.59 4.25 13.85
CA ALA A 54 9.46 4.55 15.27
C ALA A 54 9.16 6.03 15.56
N THR A 55 9.26 6.92 14.56
CA THR A 55 9.10 8.37 14.71
C THR A 55 7.68 8.87 14.42
N LYS A 56 6.85 8.03 13.80
CA LYS A 56 5.47 8.36 13.46
C LYS A 56 4.50 7.53 14.25
N GLU A 57 3.54 8.19 14.89
CA GLU A 57 2.33 7.55 15.39
C GLU A 57 1.39 7.34 14.20
N SER A 58 0.88 6.11 14.03
CA SER A 58 -0.16 5.87 13.04
C SER A 58 -1.47 6.44 13.54
N THR A 59 -2.15 7.21 12.70
CA THR A 59 -3.44 7.83 13.02
C THR A 59 -4.58 6.81 13.16
N TYR A 60 -4.39 5.58 12.68
CA TYR A 60 -5.48 4.59 12.52
C TYR A 60 -5.25 3.26 13.25
N SER A 61 -4.04 3.00 13.77
CA SER A 61 -3.79 1.77 14.52
C SER A 61 -2.65 1.93 15.51
N HIS A 62 -2.61 1.13 16.58
CA HIS A 62 -1.45 1.04 17.48
C HIS A 62 -0.18 0.48 16.80
N TYR A 63 -0.20 0.21 15.49
CA TYR A 63 0.94 -0.28 14.73
C TYR A 63 1.66 0.89 14.05
N LYS A 64 2.99 0.85 14.10
CA LYS A 64 3.85 1.85 13.47
C LYS A 64 3.78 1.76 11.93
N PRO A 65 3.89 2.90 11.21
CA PRO A 65 4.03 2.88 9.76
C PRO A 65 5.25 2.07 9.33
N TYR A 66 5.23 1.50 8.12
CA TYR A 66 6.39 0.79 7.57
C TYR A 66 7.08 1.67 6.53
N ILE A 67 8.41 1.67 6.54
CA ILE A 67 9.25 2.35 5.56
C ILE A 67 10.12 1.32 4.85
N LEU A 68 10.28 1.47 3.54
CA LEU A 68 11.22 0.68 2.77
C LEU A 68 12.67 1.06 3.16
N VAL A 69 13.52 0.07 3.41
CA VAL A 69 14.94 0.34 3.69
C VAL A 69 15.59 0.97 2.46
N ALA A 70 16.08 2.22 2.59
CA ALA A 70 16.54 3.04 1.47
C ALA A 70 17.98 2.71 1.01
N THR A 71 18.29 1.43 0.78
CA THR A 71 19.53 1.02 0.11
C THR A 71 19.30 0.86 -1.39
N THR A 72 20.33 1.10 -2.19
CA THR A 72 20.25 0.99 -3.66
C THR A 72 19.76 -0.39 -4.10
N ASP A 73 20.27 -1.45 -3.48
CA ASP A 73 19.90 -2.85 -3.78
C ASP A 73 18.43 -3.12 -3.43
N ASN A 74 17.98 -2.69 -2.24
CA ASN A 74 16.60 -2.92 -1.82
C ASN A 74 15.59 -2.12 -2.66
N LEU A 75 15.93 -0.88 -3.01
CA LEU A 75 15.13 -0.06 -3.93
C LEU A 75 15.05 -0.67 -5.33
N TYR A 76 16.15 -1.24 -5.82
CA TYR A 76 16.16 -1.96 -7.10
C TYR A 76 15.25 -3.19 -7.05
N LYS A 77 15.40 -4.04 -6.03
CA LYS A 77 14.54 -5.22 -5.81
C LYS A 77 13.07 -4.86 -5.70
N ALA A 78 12.75 -3.81 -4.95
CA ALA A 78 11.39 -3.32 -4.79
C ALA A 78 10.78 -2.85 -6.13
N LYS A 79 11.55 -2.14 -6.96
CA LYS A 79 11.10 -1.70 -8.29
C LYS A 79 10.90 -2.88 -9.25
N GLU A 80 11.82 -3.84 -9.27
CA GLU A 80 11.67 -5.05 -10.10
C GLU A 80 10.47 -5.89 -9.65
N LEU A 81 10.27 -6.03 -8.34
CA LEU A 81 9.11 -6.72 -7.80
C LEU A 81 7.80 -5.99 -8.13
N LEU A 82 7.79 -4.65 -8.05
CA LEU A 82 6.63 -3.85 -8.43
C LEU A 82 6.24 -4.09 -9.89
N LYS A 83 7.21 -4.14 -10.82
CA LYS A 83 6.98 -4.48 -12.23
C LYS A 83 6.34 -5.86 -12.39
N SER A 84 6.75 -6.85 -11.57
CA SER A 84 6.17 -8.19 -11.63
C SER A 84 4.69 -8.23 -11.20
N TYR A 85 4.26 -7.30 -10.34
CA TYR A 85 2.86 -7.14 -9.94
C TYR A 85 2.05 -6.29 -10.92
N ALA A 86 2.72 -5.50 -11.75
CA ALA A 86 2.12 -4.61 -12.75
C ALA A 86 1.67 -5.37 -14.01
N THR A 87 0.86 -6.42 -13.83
CA THR A 87 0.31 -7.18 -14.96
C THR A 87 -0.72 -6.36 -15.72
N ASP A 88 -0.93 -6.64 -17.00
CA ASP A 88 -1.94 -5.94 -17.82
C ASP A 88 -3.33 -5.98 -17.17
N GLU A 89 -3.67 -7.08 -16.48
CA GLU A 89 -4.93 -7.21 -15.75
C GLU A 89 -5.00 -6.25 -14.56
N VAL A 90 -3.93 -6.12 -13.78
CA VAL A 90 -3.82 -5.20 -12.65
C VAL A 90 -3.88 -3.76 -13.13
N LEU A 91 -3.09 -3.40 -14.14
CA LEU A 91 -3.04 -2.06 -14.70
C LEU A 91 -4.39 -1.66 -15.30
N SER A 92 -4.99 -2.53 -16.14
CA SER A 92 -6.32 -2.29 -16.71
C SER A 92 -7.38 -2.14 -15.63
N PHE A 93 -7.32 -2.94 -14.56
CA PHE A 93 -8.27 -2.84 -13.45
C PHE A 93 -8.14 -1.51 -12.69
N LEU A 94 -6.92 -0.99 -12.54
CA LEU A 94 -6.68 0.33 -11.92
C LEU A 94 -7.12 1.47 -12.85
N GLU A 95 -6.83 1.39 -14.15
CA GLU A 95 -7.23 2.39 -15.16
C GLU A 95 -8.75 2.47 -15.35
N GLN A 96 -9.46 1.34 -15.29
CA GLN A 96 -10.92 1.28 -15.38
C GLN A 96 -11.64 1.83 -14.14
N LYS A 97 -10.90 2.23 -13.11
CA LYS A 97 -11.44 2.95 -11.95
C LYS A 97 -10.92 4.39 -11.88
N PRO A 98 -11.26 5.26 -12.85
CA PRO A 98 -10.86 6.66 -12.79
C PRO A 98 -11.61 7.48 -11.71
N ASN A 99 -12.49 6.88 -10.89
CA ASN A 99 -13.20 7.54 -9.79
C ASN A 99 -13.23 6.66 -8.53
N ILE A 100 -12.07 6.40 -7.95
CA ILE A 100 -12.01 6.40 -6.49
C ILE A 100 -11.26 7.67 -6.15
N ASP A 101 -11.97 8.78 -6.26
CA ASP A 101 -11.74 9.87 -5.34
C ASP A 101 -11.54 9.24 -3.97
N ILE A 102 -10.36 9.47 -3.38
CA ILE A 102 -10.31 10.13 -2.07
C ILE A 102 -11.69 10.03 -1.40
N VAL A 103 -11.99 8.91 -0.74
CA VAL A 103 -13.23 8.81 0.01
C VAL A 103 -13.10 9.91 1.05
N ASN A 104 -13.88 10.96 0.84
CA ASN A 104 -13.89 12.25 1.52
C ASN A 104 -13.27 12.20 2.92
N HIS A 105 -12.09 12.79 3.02
CA HIS A 105 -11.55 13.29 4.28
C HIS A 105 -12.05 14.71 4.59
N GLU A 106 -13.21 15.09 4.02
CA GLU A 106 -13.91 16.32 4.37
C GLU A 106 -15.22 15.96 5.09
N GLU A 107 -15.23 16.33 6.38
CA GLU A 107 -16.38 16.71 7.19
C GLU A 107 -17.41 15.63 7.57
N VAL A 108 -17.16 14.98 8.70
CA VAL A 108 -18.21 14.86 9.73
C VAL A 108 -17.86 15.83 10.85
N GLN A 109 -18.01 17.13 10.58
CA GLN A 109 -18.33 18.07 11.64
C GLN A 109 -19.81 17.90 11.98
N GLY A 110 -20.08 17.86 13.28
CA GLY A 110 -21.37 17.46 13.85
C GLY A 110 -22.54 18.26 13.30
N SER A 111 -23.64 17.55 13.10
CA SER A 111 -24.98 18.10 13.15
C SER A 111 -25.73 17.30 14.21
N TYR A 112 -25.82 17.85 15.42
CA TYR A 112 -27.00 17.90 16.30
C TYR A 112 -26.68 18.73 17.54
#